data_AF-A0A5S9QD93-F1
#
_entry.id   AF-A0A5S9QD93-F1
#
_cell.length_a   1.000
_cell.length_b   1.000
_cell.length_c   1.000
_cell.angle_alpha   90.00
_cell.angle_beta   90.00
_cell.angle_gamma   90.00
#
_symmetry.space_group_name_H-M   'P 1'
#
loop_
_entity.id
_entity.type
_entity.pdbx_description
1 polymer ?
#
loop_
_entity_poly.entity_id
_entity_poly.type
_entity_poly.pdbx_seq_one_letter_code
_entity_poly.pdbx_strand_id
1 'polypeptide(L)'
;MLTTFSLYNQSTIYTGLPKDDLLMSALNLALLQELREFMEEDVFILVDEFELDTQARLDCLEKAIENKDAETLRTIAHTMKGGAAALGAENLSQHFRGLELRGRDASFQEIEQDFSNAKRCFAEAMRQIRGWLAQPL
;
A
#
# COMPACT_ATOMS: atom_id res chain seq x y z
N MET A 1 32.41 44.57 -27.81
CA MET A 1 31.28 44.85 -26.91
C MET A 1 30.90 43.52 -26.26
N LEU A 2 31.06 43.45 -24.95
CA LEU A 2 30.77 42.31 -24.07
C LEU A 2 29.29 41.90 -24.22
N THR A 3 28.99 40.60 -24.20
CA THR A 3 28.37 39.94 -23.02
C THR A 3 28.28 38.43 -23.19
N THR A 4 28.79 37.75 -22.17
CA THR A 4 28.67 36.33 -21.81
C THR A 4 27.21 35.88 -21.70
N PHE A 5 26.86 34.72 -22.27
CA PHE A 5 25.67 33.96 -21.84
C PHE A 5 26.10 32.64 -21.22
N SER A 6 25.62 32.45 -20.00
CA SER A 6 25.97 31.42 -19.04
C SER A 6 25.63 30.02 -19.54
N LEU A 7 26.59 29.10 -19.39
CA LEU A 7 26.36 27.66 -19.35
C LEU A 7 25.42 27.36 -18.17
N TYR A 8 24.17 26.99 -18.45
CA TYR A 8 23.33 26.32 -17.46
C TYR A 8 23.50 24.81 -17.68
N ASN A 9 24.25 24.21 -16.75
CA ASN A 9 24.65 22.82 -16.75
C ASN A 9 23.45 21.89 -16.55
N GLN A 10 23.53 20.72 -17.18
CA GLN A 10 22.57 19.63 -17.17
C GLN A 10 22.53 18.93 -15.80
N SER A 11 21.33 18.58 -15.34
CA SER A 11 21.08 17.42 -14.47
C SER A 11 19.68 16.89 -14.78
N THR A 12 19.67 16.10 -15.85
CA THR A 12 18.94 14.84 -16.03
C THR A 12 17.50 14.70 -15.48
N ILE A 13 16.54 14.92 -16.37
CA ILE A 13 15.36 14.09 -16.68
C ILE A 13 14.49 13.60 -15.50
N TYR A 14 13.55 14.44 -15.06
CA TYR A 14 12.27 13.97 -14.50
C TYR A 14 11.29 13.72 -15.66
N THR A 15 11.40 12.58 -16.34
CA THR A 15 10.39 12.16 -17.32
C THR A 15 9.14 11.64 -16.61
N GLY A 16 8.16 12.52 -16.48
CA GLY A 16 6.80 12.21 -16.94
C GLY A 16 5.98 11.21 -16.14
N LEU A 17 5.85 11.38 -14.82
CA LEU A 17 4.63 10.93 -14.14
C LEU A 17 3.62 12.10 -14.17
N PRO A 18 2.40 11.91 -14.70
CA PRO A 18 1.37 12.94 -14.68
C PRO A 18 1.09 13.39 -13.24
N LYS A 19 1.04 14.70 -12.99
CA LYS A 19 0.77 15.26 -11.65
C LYS A 19 -0.59 14.82 -11.09
N ASP A 20 -1.50 14.37 -11.95
CA ASP A 20 -2.83 13.87 -11.59
C ASP A 20 -2.80 12.39 -11.13
N ASP A 21 -1.78 11.62 -11.52
CA ASP A 21 -1.56 10.22 -11.11
C ASP A 21 -0.96 10.13 -9.69
N LEU A 22 -0.29 11.21 -9.27
CA LEU A 22 0.30 11.36 -7.93
C LEU A 22 -0.76 11.51 -6.82
N LEU A 23 -2.01 11.83 -7.17
CA LEU A 23 -3.14 11.86 -6.23
C LEU A 23 -3.81 10.49 -6.09
N MET A 24 -3.48 9.51 -6.95
CA MET A 24 -4.03 8.15 -6.95
C MET A 24 -3.02 7.07 -6.53
N SER A 25 -1.71 7.37 -6.46
CA SER A 25 -0.75 6.47 -5.81
C SER A 25 -0.85 6.59 -4.29
N ALA A 26 -1.72 5.76 -3.74
CA ALA A 26 -1.87 5.38 -2.34
C ALA A 26 -0.60 4.92 -1.58
N LEU A 27 0.59 5.11 -2.17
CA LEU A 27 1.86 4.60 -1.70
C LEU A 27 2.75 5.75 -1.21
N ASN A 28 3.32 5.57 -0.03
CA ASN A 28 4.40 6.38 0.49
C ASN A 28 5.72 5.94 -0.16
N LEU A 29 6.02 6.53 -1.32
CA LEU A 29 7.21 6.18 -2.09
C LEU A 29 8.52 6.54 -1.37
N ALA A 30 8.51 7.54 -0.50
CA ALA A 30 9.68 7.90 0.30
C ALA A 30 10.03 6.77 1.28
N LEU A 31 9.04 6.25 2.01
CA LEU A 31 9.23 5.10 2.89
C LEU A 31 9.64 3.85 2.10
N LEU A 32 9.00 3.58 0.95
CA LEU A 32 9.36 2.43 0.12
C LEU A 32 10.81 2.53 -0.41
N GLN A 33 11.27 3.75 -0.71
CA GLN A 33 12.66 4.01 -1.09
C GLN A 33 13.62 3.79 0.08
N GLU A 34 13.32 4.32 1.27
CA GLU A 34 14.11 4.06 2.47
C GLU A 34 14.23 2.56 2.77
N LEU A 35 13.12 1.82 2.67
CA LEU A 35 13.11 0.36 2.83
C LEU A 35 13.99 -0.34 1.80
N ARG A 36 13.88 0.05 0.52
CA ARG A 36 14.70 -0.53 -0.56
C ARG A 36 16.19 -0.23 -0.37
N GLU A 37 16.54 0.98 0.04
CA GLU A 37 17.94 1.37 0.27
C GLU A 37 18.53 0.67 1.51
N PHE A 38 17.73 0.47 2.56
CA PHE A 38 18.19 -0.15 3.80
C PHE A 38 18.24 -1.68 3.73
N MET A 39 17.25 -2.30 3.08
CA MET A 39 17.11 -3.76 3.00
C MET A 39 17.69 -4.35 1.71
N GLU A 40 18.04 -3.53 0.73
CA GLU A 40 18.58 -3.95 -0.57
C GLU A 40 17.69 -5.01 -1.25
N GLU A 41 18.16 -6.25 -1.37
CA GLU A 41 17.40 -7.36 -1.96
C GLU A 41 16.36 -7.97 -1.00
N ASP A 42 16.52 -7.79 0.31
CA ASP A 42 15.59 -8.34 1.31
C ASP A 42 14.22 -7.65 1.30
N VAL A 43 14.11 -6.45 0.68
CA VAL A 43 12.82 -5.77 0.49
C VAL A 43 11.87 -6.61 -0.37
N PHE A 44 12.40 -7.39 -1.32
CA PHE A 44 11.58 -8.27 -2.15
C PHE A 44 10.99 -9.41 -1.32
N ILE A 45 11.78 -9.99 -0.41
CA ILE A 45 11.33 -11.03 0.52
C ILE A 45 10.25 -10.46 1.44
N LEU A 46 10.45 -9.26 2.00
CA LEU A 46 9.45 -8.61 2.85
C LEU A 46 8.11 -8.41 2.13
N VAL A 47 8.15 -7.96 0.87
CA VAL A 47 6.94 -7.77 0.05
C VAL A 47 6.28 -9.11 -0.28
N ASP A 48 7.05 -10.16 -0.58
CA ASP A 48 6.53 -11.51 -0.82
C ASP A 48 5.84 -12.08 0.44
N GLU A 49 6.47 -11.96 1.61
CA GLU A 49 5.92 -12.40 2.89
C GLU A 49 4.64 -11.65 3.23
N PHE A 50 4.63 -10.33 3.07
CA PHE A 50 3.44 -9.52 3.30
C PHE A 50 2.29 -9.90 2.35
N GLU A 51 2.58 -10.12 1.07
CA GLU A 51 1.56 -10.50 0.09
C GLU A 51 0.94 -11.86 0.44
N LEU A 52 1.76 -12.86 0.77
CA LEU A 52 1.30 -14.19 1.16
C LEU A 52 0.49 -14.18 2.46
N ASP A 53 0.99 -13.51 3.50
CA ASP A 53 0.27 -13.39 4.78
C ASP A 53 -1.06 -12.63 4.60
N THR A 54 -1.05 -11.55 3.80
CA THR A 54 -2.26 -10.76 3.53
C THR A 54 -3.32 -11.58 2.79
N GLN A 55 -2.93 -12.37 1.78
CA GLN A 55 -3.86 -13.27 1.07
C GLN A 55 -4.54 -14.26 2.02
N ALA A 56 -3.77 -14.92 2.89
CA ALA A 56 -4.32 -15.86 3.86
C ALA A 56 -5.28 -15.18 4.86
N ARG A 57 -4.96 -13.95 5.28
CA ARG A 57 -5.82 -13.18 6.20
C ARG A 57 -7.08 -12.65 5.55
N LEU A 58 -7.08 -12.35 4.26
CA LEU A 58 -8.30 -11.99 3.53
C LEU A 58 -9.32 -13.13 3.57
N ASP A 59 -8.89 -14.38 3.40
CA ASP A 59 -9.78 -15.54 3.53
C ASP A 59 -10.35 -15.67 4.96
N CYS A 60 -9.55 -15.35 5.98
CA CYS A 60 -10.02 -15.32 7.37
C CYS A 60 -11.00 -14.16 7.63
N LEU A 61 -10.78 -12.99 7.04
CA LEU A 61 -11.70 -11.85 7.13
C LEU A 61 -13.05 -12.18 6.48
N GLU A 62 -13.04 -12.85 5.33
CA GLU A 62 -14.27 -13.28 4.65
C GLU A 62 -15.11 -14.19 5.55
N LYS A 63 -14.46 -15.20 6.16
CA LYS A 63 -15.13 -16.09 7.15
C LYS A 63 -15.61 -15.34 8.38
N ALA A 64 -14.86 -14.36 8.88
CA ALA A 64 -15.28 -13.56 10.02
C ALA A 64 -16.52 -12.71 9.69
N ILE A 65 -16.59 -12.15 8.48
CA ILE A 65 -17.75 -11.42 7.96
C ILE A 65 -18.98 -12.34 7.86
N GLU A 66 -18.83 -13.50 7.22
CA GLU A 66 -19.92 -14.49 7.07
C GLU A 66 -20.49 -14.93 8.42
N ASN A 67 -19.63 -15.18 9.39
CA ASN A 67 -20.02 -15.61 10.74
C ASN A 67 -20.41 -14.44 11.67
N LYS A 68 -20.33 -13.20 11.19
CA LYS A 68 -20.50 -11.98 11.99
C LYS A 68 -19.61 -11.95 13.25
N ASP A 69 -18.39 -12.48 13.12
CA ASP A 69 -17.38 -12.49 14.18
C ASP A 69 -16.62 -11.16 14.20
N ALA A 70 -17.16 -10.24 15.01
CA ALA A 70 -16.68 -8.87 15.13
C ALA A 70 -15.25 -8.78 15.67
N GLU A 71 -14.87 -9.66 16.60
CA GLU A 71 -13.57 -9.59 17.25
C GLU A 71 -12.45 -10.16 16.35
N THR A 72 -12.74 -11.25 15.63
CA THR A 72 -11.80 -11.78 14.63
C THR A 72 -11.61 -10.77 13.50
N LEU A 73 -12.69 -10.17 12.99
CA LEU A 73 -12.63 -9.09 12.00
C LEU A 73 -11.74 -7.94 12.48
N ARG A 74 -12.00 -7.42 13.69
CA ARG A 74 -11.25 -6.30 14.27
C ARG A 74 -9.76 -6.63 14.40
N THR A 75 -9.44 -7.80 14.94
CA THR A 75 -8.06 -8.21 15.24
C THR A 75 -7.25 -8.42 13.97
N ILE A 76 -7.81 -9.11 12.98
CA ILE A 76 -7.12 -9.34 11.71
C ILE A 76 -6.91 -8.00 10.97
N ALA A 77 -7.95 -7.18 10.88
CA ALA A 77 -7.87 -5.88 10.24
C ALA A 77 -6.84 -4.94 10.94
N HIS A 78 -6.75 -4.98 12.27
CA HIS A 78 -5.73 -4.24 13.02
C HIS A 78 -4.30 -4.64 12.63
N THR A 79 -4.02 -5.94 12.57
CA THR A 79 -2.70 -6.46 12.18
C THR A 79 -2.36 -6.07 10.74
N MET A 80 -3.30 -6.26 9.81
CA MET A 80 -3.09 -5.97 8.40
C MET A 80 -2.92 -4.47 8.12
N LYS A 81 -3.64 -3.60 8.86
CA LYS A 81 -3.44 -2.15 8.82
C LYS A 81 -1.99 -1.78 9.13
N GLY A 82 -1.40 -2.39 10.16
CA GLY A 82 -0.01 -2.16 10.55
C GLY A 82 0.98 -2.60 9.48
N GLY A 83 0.80 -3.82 8.96
CA GLY A 83 1.65 -4.34 7.87
C GLY A 83 1.59 -3.47 6.61
N ALA A 84 0.39 -3.06 6.19
CA ALA A 84 0.22 -2.18 5.04
C ALA A 84 0.90 -0.82 5.25
N ALA A 85 0.78 -0.22 6.44
CA ALA A 85 1.45 1.04 6.76
C ALA A 85 2.98 0.90 6.76
N ALA A 86 3.51 -0.24 7.26
CA ALA A 86 4.94 -0.50 7.30
C ALA A 86 5.57 -0.58 5.90
N LEU A 87 4.80 -0.98 4.87
CA LEU A 87 5.22 -0.98 3.47
C LEU A 87 4.90 0.32 2.72
N GLY A 88 4.39 1.34 3.41
CA GLY A 88 3.95 2.57 2.79
C GLY A 88 2.65 2.45 1.99
N ALA A 89 1.90 1.35 2.08
CA ALA A 89 0.60 1.20 1.42
C ALA A 89 -0.51 1.92 2.22
N GLU A 90 -0.46 3.25 2.26
CA GLU A 90 -1.30 4.08 3.13
C GLU A 90 -2.80 3.92 2.86
N ASN A 91 -3.24 3.89 1.60
CA ASN A 91 -4.67 3.70 1.32
C ASN A 91 -5.15 2.30 1.72
N LEU A 92 -4.34 1.27 1.48
CA LEU A 92 -4.65 -0.08 1.92
C LEU A 92 -4.76 -0.14 3.45
N SER A 93 -3.87 0.54 4.16
CA SER A 93 -3.94 0.69 5.61
C SER A 93 -5.25 1.37 6.05
N GLN A 94 -5.73 2.39 5.32
CA GLN A 94 -7.04 3.01 5.60
C GLN A 94 -8.22 2.07 5.37
N HIS A 95 -8.18 1.23 4.34
CA HIS A 95 -9.21 0.21 4.13
C HIS A 95 -9.26 -0.80 5.29
N PHE A 96 -8.10 -1.29 5.76
CA PHE A 96 -8.05 -2.15 6.93
C PHE A 96 -8.48 -1.43 8.21
N ARG A 97 -8.15 -0.15 8.38
CA ARG A 97 -8.67 0.66 9.47
C ARG A 97 -10.21 0.76 9.43
N GLY A 98 -10.81 0.88 8.25
CA GLY A 98 -12.26 0.85 8.08
C GLY A 98 -12.88 -0.46 8.59
N LEU A 99 -12.32 -1.59 8.17
CA LEU A 99 -12.75 -2.92 8.63
C LEU A 99 -12.52 -3.14 10.13
N GLU A 100 -11.41 -2.62 10.68
CA GLU A 100 -11.13 -2.64 12.12
C GLU A 100 -12.22 -1.89 12.89
N LEU A 101 -12.64 -0.71 12.42
CA LEU A 101 -13.72 0.06 13.04
C LEU A 101 -15.07 -0.66 12.92
N ARG A 102 -15.37 -1.28 11.77
CA ARG A 102 -16.56 -2.13 11.61
C ARG A 102 -16.60 -3.27 12.63
N GLY A 103 -15.48 -3.97 12.81
CA GLY A 103 -15.34 -5.01 13.83
C GLY A 103 -15.48 -4.48 15.25
N ARG A 104 -14.83 -3.37 15.58
CA ARG A 104 -14.97 -2.71 16.89
C ARG A 104 -16.42 -2.36 17.22
N ASP A 105 -17.16 -1.86 16.24
CA ASP A 105 -18.54 -1.41 16.42
C ASP A 105 -19.57 -2.54 16.15
N ALA A 106 -19.11 -3.76 15.88
CA ALA A 106 -19.92 -4.91 15.46
C ALA A 106 -20.91 -4.58 14.32
N SER A 107 -20.48 -3.73 13.39
CA SER A 107 -21.28 -3.24 12.27
C SER A 107 -20.99 -4.04 11.01
N PHE A 108 -21.97 -4.82 10.56
CA PHE A 108 -21.89 -5.65 9.35
C PHE A 108 -22.76 -5.10 8.20
N GLN A 109 -23.28 -3.89 8.33
CA GLN A 109 -24.03 -3.26 7.26
C GLN A 109 -23.07 -2.86 6.13
N GLU A 110 -23.32 -3.37 4.92
CA GLU A 110 -22.54 -3.09 3.70
C GLU A 110 -21.06 -3.50 3.79
N ILE A 111 -20.72 -4.35 4.77
CA ILE A 111 -19.34 -4.75 5.02
C ILE A 111 -18.72 -5.53 3.85
N GLU A 112 -19.54 -6.23 3.07
CA GLU A 112 -19.11 -6.93 1.86
C GLU A 112 -18.56 -5.95 0.82
N GLN A 113 -19.13 -4.74 0.73
CA GLN A 113 -18.64 -3.69 -0.15
C GLN A 113 -17.33 -3.10 0.36
N ASP A 114 -17.23 -2.84 1.66
CA ASP A 114 -15.99 -2.38 2.31
C ASP A 114 -14.86 -3.40 2.11
N PHE A 115 -15.16 -4.68 2.29
CA PHE A 115 -14.22 -5.79 2.12
C PHE A 115 -13.80 -5.97 0.65
N SER A 116 -14.74 -5.88 -0.30
CA SER A 116 -14.44 -5.89 -1.74
C SER A 116 -13.51 -4.74 -2.14
N ASN A 117 -13.72 -3.55 -1.58
CA ASN A 117 -12.84 -2.40 -1.80
C ASN A 117 -11.44 -2.64 -1.21
N ALA A 118 -11.34 -3.23 -0.02
CA ALA A 118 -10.05 -3.62 0.57
C ALA A 118 -9.29 -4.64 -0.31
N LYS A 119 -9.98 -5.68 -0.83
CA LYS A 119 -9.38 -6.66 -1.75
C LYS A 119 -8.84 -6.01 -3.03
N ARG A 120 -9.61 -5.09 -3.63
CA ARG A 120 -9.16 -4.34 -4.82
C ARG A 120 -7.96 -3.45 -4.51
N CYS A 121 -7.99 -2.74 -3.38
CA CYS A 121 -6.90 -1.87 -2.97
C CYS A 121 -5.62 -2.67 -2.69
N PHE A 122 -5.73 -3.86 -2.11
CA PHE A 122 -4.59 -4.76 -1.89
C PHE A 122 -3.93 -5.18 -3.20
N ALA A 123 -4.70 -5.69 -4.15
CA ALA A 123 -4.17 -6.10 -5.46
C ALA A 123 -3.48 -4.93 -6.18
N GLU A 124 -4.07 -3.75 -6.10
CA GLU A 124 -3.50 -2.54 -6.70
C GLU A 124 -2.22 -2.09 -6.01
N ALA A 125 -2.18 -2.12 -4.67
CA ALA A 125 -0.98 -1.76 -3.90
C ALA A 125 0.19 -2.71 -4.23
N MET A 126 -0.04 -4.03 -4.29
CA MET A 126 1.01 -4.99 -4.61
C MET A 126 1.53 -4.81 -6.04
N ARG A 127 0.62 -4.57 -7.00
CA ARG A 127 0.98 -4.27 -8.39
C ARG A 127 1.88 -3.04 -8.48
N GLN A 128 1.52 -1.95 -7.79
CA GLN A 128 2.29 -0.71 -7.79
C GLN A 128 3.64 -0.88 -7.09
N ILE A 129 3.70 -1.51 -5.91
CA ILE A 129 4.94 -1.76 -5.16
C ILE A 129 5.91 -2.59 -5.99
N ARG A 130 5.46 -3.72 -6.58
CA ARG A 130 6.31 -4.57 -7.42
C ARG A 130 6.77 -3.86 -8.68
N GLY A 131 5.88 -3.09 -9.31
CA GLY A 131 6.21 -2.28 -10.48
C GLY A 131 7.27 -1.22 -10.18
N TRP A 132 7.24 -0.65 -8.97
CA TRP A 132 8.24 0.31 -8.50
C TRP A 132 9.58 -0.36 -8.17
N LEU A 133 9.57 -1.48 -7.43
CA LEU A 133 10.78 -2.21 -7.04
C LEU A 133 11.55 -2.81 -8.24
N ALA A 134 10.85 -3.16 -9.33
CA ALA A 134 11.48 -3.68 -10.54
C ALA A 134 12.29 -2.64 -11.34
N GLN A 135 12.18 -1.35 -11.01
CA GLN A 135 12.95 -0.30 -11.67
C GLN A 135 14.42 -0.37 -11.23
N PRO A 136 15.40 -0.18 -12.13
CA PRO A 136 16.79 -0.07 -11.73
C PRO A 136 17.00 1.15 -10.81
N LEU A 137 17.92 1.03 -9.86
CA LEU A 137 18.39 2.15 -9.03
C LEU A 137 19.13 3.19 -9.87
#